data_AF-A0AAQ0ZIQ2-F1
#
_entry.id   AF-A0AAQ0ZIQ2-F1
#
_cell.length_a   1.000
_cell.length_b   1.000
_cell.length_c   1.000
_cell.angle_alpha   90.00
_cell.angle_beta   90.00
_cell.angle_gamma   90.00
#
_symmetry.space_group_name_H-M   'P 1'
#
loop_
_entity.id
_entity.type
_entity.pdbx_description
1 polymer ?
#
loop_
_entity_poly.entity_id
_entity_poly.type
_entity_poly.pdbx_seq_one_letter_code
_entity_poly.pdbx_strand_id
1 'polypeptide(L)'
;MCDSDKNNSLVPDLTQDHSVSLATNEAASNQPLEFHPSTLAAQISACVGASYENGKICVNFPVVGNICFSVSLPIPSGTSVKVCMQTCGFRIGVPPFNGIKATVYANNTPLWTGTIWGSC
;
A
#
# COMPACT_ATOMS: atom_id res chain seq x y z
N MET A 1 29.36 7.23 -46.30
CA MET A 1 29.49 7.61 -44.88
C MET A 1 28.10 7.78 -44.29
N CYS A 2 27.93 7.26 -43.07
CA CYS A 2 26.79 7.39 -42.15
C CYS A 2 25.51 6.61 -42.46
N ASP A 3 25.57 5.35 -42.02
CA ASP A 3 24.50 4.49 -41.54
C ASP A 3 23.72 5.14 -40.36
N SER A 4 22.40 4.94 -40.30
CA SER A 4 21.63 4.97 -39.04
C SER A 4 20.24 4.37 -39.24
N ASP A 5 20.11 3.13 -38.79
CA ASP A 5 18.89 2.40 -38.50
C ASP A 5 17.84 3.26 -37.79
N LYS A 6 16.68 3.46 -38.43
CA LYS A 6 15.47 3.95 -37.76
C LYS A 6 14.84 2.80 -36.99
N ASN A 7 15.33 2.56 -35.77
CA ASN A 7 14.63 1.73 -34.80
C ASN A 7 13.33 2.46 -34.41
N ASN A 8 12.20 1.97 -34.95
CA ASN A 8 10.87 2.38 -34.55
C ASN A 8 10.55 1.80 -33.16
N SER A 9 11.18 2.36 -32.14
CA SER A 9 10.81 2.09 -30.75
C SER A 9 9.59 2.95 -30.42
N LEU A 10 8.41 2.38 -30.65
CA LEU A 10 7.17 2.91 -30.10
C LEU A 10 7.34 2.99 -28.57
N VAL A 11 7.56 4.20 -28.06
CA VAL A 11 7.47 4.47 -26.63
C VAL A 11 6.07 4.09 -26.17
N PRO A 12 5.89 3.18 -25.20
CA PRO A 12 4.57 2.77 -24.75
C PRO A 12 3.83 3.97 -24.15
N ASP A 13 2.67 4.31 -24.73
CA ASP A 13 1.78 5.33 -24.20
C ASP A 13 1.02 4.77 -22.99
N LEU A 14 1.47 5.12 -21.79
CA LEU A 14 0.89 4.68 -20.51
C LEU A 14 -0.43 5.39 -20.16
N THR A 15 -0.95 6.27 -21.02
CA THR A 15 -2.28 6.87 -20.83
C THR A 15 -3.40 6.03 -21.44
N GLN A 16 -3.06 5.01 -22.21
CA GLN A 16 -4.02 4.06 -22.78
C GLN A 16 -3.71 2.65 -22.28
N ASP A 17 -4.65 2.13 -21.49
CA ASP A 17 -4.71 0.78 -20.91
C ASP A 17 -4.10 0.59 -19.51
N HIS A 18 -4.97 0.51 -18.51
CA HIS A 18 -4.65 0.12 -17.14
C HIS A 18 -4.62 -1.41 -17.02
N SER A 19 -3.56 -2.03 -17.53
CA SER A 19 -3.18 -3.39 -17.13
C SER A 19 -1.66 -3.55 -17.12
N VAL A 20 -0.99 -2.70 -16.34
CA VAL A 20 0.45 -2.80 -16.12
C VAL A 20 0.76 -4.03 -15.26
N SER A 21 1.01 -5.17 -15.93
CA SER A 21 1.68 -6.33 -15.32
C SER A 21 3.19 -6.09 -15.34
N LEU A 22 3.72 -5.49 -14.27
CA LEU A 22 5.15 -5.48 -13.99
C LEU A 22 5.52 -6.77 -13.25
N ALA A 23 6.00 -7.75 -13.99
CA ALA A 23 6.81 -8.82 -13.43
C ALA A 23 8.25 -8.29 -13.25
N THR A 24 8.61 -7.92 -12.02
CA THR A 24 10.01 -7.82 -11.60
C THR A 24 10.17 -8.42 -10.20
N ASN A 25 11.24 -9.19 -10.07
CA ASN A 25 11.51 -10.10 -8.98
C ASN A 25 11.96 -9.34 -7.72
N GLU A 26 11.40 -9.75 -6.58
CA GLU A 26 11.92 -9.64 -5.20
C GLU A 26 11.58 -8.36 -4.40
N ALA A 27 10.59 -8.55 -3.51
CA ALA A 27 10.49 -8.00 -2.14
C ALA A 27 10.11 -6.52 -1.90
N ALA A 28 9.03 -6.06 -2.54
CA ALA A 28 8.04 -5.18 -1.89
C ALA A 28 6.70 -5.44 -2.55
N SER A 29 5.85 -6.26 -1.91
CA SER A 29 4.50 -6.55 -2.42
C SER A 29 3.64 -5.29 -2.27
N ASN A 30 3.80 -4.34 -3.20
CA ASN A 30 2.83 -3.30 -3.48
C ASN A 30 1.69 -3.97 -4.24
N GLN A 31 0.80 -4.65 -3.52
CA GLN A 31 -0.46 -5.10 -4.13
C GLN A 31 -1.15 -3.87 -4.74
N PRO A 32 -1.58 -3.93 -6.00
CA PRO A 32 -2.33 -2.85 -6.60
C PRO A 32 -3.56 -2.54 -5.75
N LEU A 33 -3.89 -1.25 -5.65
CA LEU A 33 -5.10 -0.80 -4.97
C LEU A 33 -6.30 -1.34 -5.72
N GLU A 34 -6.91 -2.40 -5.19
CA GLU A 34 -8.13 -2.98 -5.75
C GLU A 34 -9.33 -2.15 -5.29
N PHE A 35 -10.02 -1.54 -6.25
CA PHE A 35 -11.31 -0.88 -6.03
C PHE A 35 -12.42 -1.82 -6.49
N HIS A 36 -13.20 -2.37 -5.57
CA HIS A 36 -14.31 -3.26 -5.94
C HIS A 36 -15.50 -2.42 -6.46
N PRO A 37 -15.96 -2.61 -7.71
CA PRO A 37 -16.94 -1.72 -8.34
C PRO A 37 -18.37 -1.84 -7.78
N SER A 38 -18.64 -2.85 -6.95
CA SER A 38 -19.95 -3.09 -6.34
C SER A 38 -20.17 -2.42 -4.98
N THR A 39 -19.16 -1.74 -4.43
CA THR A 39 -19.27 -1.08 -3.11
C THR A 39 -19.37 0.43 -3.26
N LEU A 40 -20.52 1.00 -2.89
CA LEU A 40 -20.74 2.46 -2.74
C LEU A 40 -19.84 3.10 -1.65
N ALA A 41 -19.01 2.29 -0.99
CA ALA A 41 -17.98 2.68 -0.04
C ALA A 41 -16.62 2.38 -0.68
N ALA A 42 -15.77 3.39 -0.85
CA ALA A 42 -14.38 3.18 -1.24
C ALA A 42 -13.63 2.48 -0.09
N GLN A 43 -13.76 1.16 0.00
CA GLN A 43 -12.90 0.31 0.81
C GLN A 43 -11.58 0.17 0.06
N ILE A 44 -10.58 0.88 0.57
CA ILE A 44 -9.24 0.89 0.03
C ILE A 44 -8.41 -0.03 0.91
N SER A 45 -7.83 -1.08 0.34
CA SER A 45 -6.90 -1.96 1.03
C SER A 45 -5.55 -1.98 0.31
N ALA A 46 -4.47 -1.84 1.07
CA ALA A 46 -3.12 -1.97 0.53
C ALA A 46 -2.17 -2.54 1.58
N CYS A 47 -1.24 -3.38 1.13
CA CYS A 47 -0.10 -3.82 1.93
C CYS A 47 1.14 -3.06 1.49
N VAL A 48 1.85 -2.47 2.44
CA VAL A 48 3.04 -1.67 2.20
C VAL A 48 4.18 -2.08 3.11
N GLY A 49 5.42 -1.87 2.64
CA GLY A 49 6.61 -2.00 3.46
C GLY A 49 6.59 -0.97 4.58
N ALA A 50 7.02 -1.38 5.77
CA ALA A 50 7.01 -0.54 6.96
C ALA A 50 8.41 -0.41 7.56
N SER A 51 8.74 0.78 8.03
CA SER A 51 9.95 1.03 8.82
C SER A 51 9.58 1.07 10.30
N TYR A 52 10.38 0.41 11.13
CA TYR A 52 10.23 0.42 12.58
C TYR A 52 11.34 1.27 13.21
N GLU A 53 10.97 2.37 13.84
CA GLU A 53 11.90 3.31 14.47
C GLU A 53 11.34 3.77 15.81
N ASN A 54 12.14 3.66 16.89
CA ASN A 54 11.77 4.13 18.23
C ASN A 54 10.40 3.63 18.74
N GLY A 55 10.04 2.37 18.49
CA GLY A 55 8.76 1.81 18.94
C GLY A 55 7.56 2.14 18.05
N LYS A 56 7.78 2.82 16.92
CA LYS A 56 6.73 3.23 15.99
C LYS A 56 6.92 2.55 14.65
N ILE A 57 5.79 2.16 14.05
CA ILE A 57 5.74 1.72 12.67
C ILE A 57 5.31 2.91 11.81
N CYS A 58 6.15 3.28 10.86
CA CYS A 58 5.85 4.29 9.85
C CYS A 58 5.64 3.63 8.49
N VAL A 59 4.54 4.00 7.83
CA VAL A 59 4.14 3.49 6.51
C VAL A 59 3.66 4.62 5.63
N ASN A 60 3.82 4.48 4.31
CA ASN A 60 3.17 5.33 3.34
C ASN A 60 1.90 4.63 2.85
N PHE A 61 0.73 5.03 3.36
CA PHE A 61 -0.53 4.47 2.91
C PHE A 61 -1.09 5.30 1.75
N PRO A 62 -1.53 4.66 0.65
CA PRO A 62 -2.12 5.39 -0.46
C PRO A 62 -3.31 6.24 0.00
N VAL A 63 -3.48 7.41 -0.62
CA VAL A 63 -4.51 8.42 -0.29
C VAL A 63 -4.27 9.21 1.00
N VAL A 64 -3.68 8.60 2.04
CA VAL A 64 -3.49 9.26 3.35
C VAL A 64 -2.05 9.77 3.54
N GLY A 65 -1.08 9.17 2.86
CA GLY A 65 0.33 9.53 2.95
C GLY A 65 1.06 8.83 4.09
N ASN A 66 2.06 9.49 4.68
CA ASN A 66 2.88 8.92 5.74
C ASN A 66 2.11 8.88 7.07
N ILE A 67 1.94 7.68 7.61
CA ILE A 67 1.30 7.42 8.91
C ILE A 67 2.29 6.71 9.80
N CYS A 68 2.48 7.21 11.02
CA CYS A 68 3.26 6.55 12.05
C CYS A 68 2.38 6.22 13.25
N PHE A 69 2.37 4.96 13.68
CA PHE A 69 1.61 4.51 14.84
C PHE A 69 2.49 3.66 15.77
N SER A 70 2.30 3.82 17.08
CA SER A 70 3.02 3.03 18.08
C SER A 70 2.39 1.65 18.22
N VAL A 71 3.22 0.62 18.22
CA VAL A 71 2.81 -0.75 18.56
C VAL A 71 3.71 -1.29 19.66
N SER A 72 3.10 -1.84 20.70
CA SER A 72 3.82 -2.54 21.77
C SER A 72 4.20 -3.96 21.35
N LEU A 73 4.92 -4.08 20.24
CA LEU A 73 5.44 -5.36 19.75
C LEU A 73 6.97 -5.32 19.84
N PRO A 74 7.61 -6.33 20.45
CA PRO A 74 9.05 -6.48 20.42
C PRO A 74 9.47 -6.97 19.04
N ILE A 75 9.62 -6.04 18.07
CA ILE A 75 10.15 -6.36 16.74
C ILE A 75 11.67 -6.19 16.79
N PRO A 76 12.46 -7.25 16.58
CA PRO A 76 13.92 -7.12 16.56
C PRO A 76 14.36 -6.24 15.39
N SER A 77 15.38 -5.43 15.62
CA SER A 77 15.95 -4.53 14.61
C SER A 77 16.38 -5.29 13.36
N GLY A 78 15.98 -4.81 12.18
CA GLY A 78 16.30 -5.45 10.89
C GLY A 78 15.24 -6.44 10.40
N THR A 79 14.14 -6.65 11.14
CA THR A 79 13.03 -7.46 10.65
C THR A 79 12.23 -6.71 9.59
N SER A 80 12.05 -7.32 8.41
CA SER A 80 11.14 -6.80 7.38
C SER A 80 9.69 -6.92 7.86
N VAL A 81 9.05 -5.78 8.09
CA VAL A 81 7.64 -5.71 8.52
C VAL A 81 6.78 -5.32 7.32
N LYS A 82 5.69 -6.06 7.13
CA LYS A 82 4.64 -5.72 6.15
C LYS A 82 3.41 -5.26 6.90
N VAL A 83 2.84 -4.13 6.52
CA VAL A 83 1.59 -3.66 7.13
C VAL A 83 0.52 -3.61 6.05
N CYS A 84 -0.58 -4.31 6.28
CA CYS A 84 -1.77 -4.23 5.46
C CYS A 84 -2.78 -3.32 6.14
N MET A 85 -3.20 -2.28 5.43
CA MET A 85 -4.14 -1.29 5.90
C MET A 85 -5.41 -1.36 5.06
N GLN A 86 -6.55 -1.10 5.71
CA GLN A 86 -7.86 -1.06 5.08
C GLN A 86 -8.68 0.09 5.65
N THR A 87 -9.32 0.87 4.77
CA THR A 87 -10.30 1.89 5.19
C THR A 87 -11.62 1.23 5.60
N CYS A 88 -12.27 1.79 6.62
CA CYS A 88 -13.48 1.26 7.21
C CYS A 88 -14.66 2.19 7.00
N GLY A 89 -15.80 1.63 6.60
CA GLY A 89 -17.04 2.36 6.40
C GLY A 89 -16.98 3.40 5.29
N PHE A 90 -18.06 4.16 5.18
CA PHE A 90 -18.18 5.27 4.25
C PHE A 90 -18.98 6.39 4.90
N ARG A 91 -18.62 7.63 4.59
CA ARG A 91 -19.36 8.82 5.00
C ARG A 91 -19.38 9.84 3.89
N ILE A 92 -20.43 10.65 3.87
CA ILE A 92 -20.53 11.80 2.98
C ILE A 92 -19.61 12.91 3.54
N GLY A 93 -18.42 13.06 2.97
CA GLY A 93 -17.40 14.03 3.39
C GLY A 93 -15.97 13.65 2.96
N VAL A 94 -15.00 14.51 3.28
CA VAL A 94 -13.56 14.26 3.03
C VAL A 94 -12.84 14.06 4.38
N PRO A 95 -12.09 12.96 4.59
CA PRO A 95 -12.01 11.77 3.76
C PRO A 95 -13.33 10.95 3.76
N PRO A 96 -13.59 10.18 2.67
CA PRO A 96 -14.84 9.43 2.47
C PRO A 96 -14.90 8.09 3.25
N PHE A 97 -14.18 7.98 4.37
CA PHE A 97 -14.14 6.78 5.22
C PHE A 97 -14.21 7.17 6.70
N ASN A 98 -14.62 6.23 7.55
CA ASN A 98 -14.80 6.42 9.00
C ASN A 98 -13.56 6.04 9.81
N GLY A 99 -12.72 5.15 9.29
CA GLY A 99 -11.57 4.65 10.01
C GLY A 99 -10.54 3.98 9.12
N ILE A 100 -9.40 3.65 9.72
CA ILE A 100 -8.33 2.86 9.10
C ILE A 100 -7.94 1.75 10.07
N LYS A 101 -8.06 0.51 9.62
CA LYS A 101 -7.57 -0.68 10.31
C LYS A 101 -6.22 -1.06 9.73
N ALA A 102 -5.27 -1.40 10.59
CA ALA A 102 -3.95 -1.86 10.20
C ALA A 102 -3.70 -3.25 10.79
N THR A 103 -3.06 -4.11 10.00
CA THR A 103 -2.60 -5.42 10.40
C THR A 103 -1.11 -5.53 10.10
N VAL A 104 -0.33 -5.77 11.14
CA VAL A 104 1.12 -5.85 11.09
C VAL A 104 1.51 -7.31 10.94
N TYR A 105 2.33 -7.59 9.93
CA TYR A 105 2.87 -8.91 9.64
C TYR A 105 4.39 -8.90 9.75
N ALA A 106 4.93 -9.95 10.37
CA ALA A 106 6.35 -10.30 10.27
C ALA A 106 6.45 -11.72 9.72
N ASN A 107 7.31 -11.95 8.73
CA ASN A 107 7.45 -13.27 8.09
C ASN A 107 6.10 -13.88 7.67
N ASN A 108 5.23 -13.07 7.04
CA ASN A 108 3.87 -13.42 6.62
C ASN A 108 2.89 -13.85 7.75
N THR A 109 3.27 -13.73 9.02
CA THR A 109 2.42 -14.05 10.16
C THR A 109 1.85 -12.76 10.78
N PRO A 110 0.53 -12.65 11.00
CA PRO A 110 -0.06 -11.47 11.64
C PRO A 110 0.35 -11.42 13.11
N LEU A 111 1.02 -10.35 13.53
CA LEU A 111 1.43 -10.12 14.91
C LEU A 111 0.47 -9.22 15.67
N TRP A 112 -0.19 -8.31 14.96
CA TRP A 112 -1.11 -7.35 15.55
C TRP A 112 -2.13 -6.87 14.53
N THR A 113 -3.35 -6.60 14.99
CA THR A 113 -4.39 -5.94 14.21
C THR A 113 -5.11 -4.92 15.09
N GLY A 114 -5.40 -3.76 14.54
CA GLY A 114 -6.10 -2.72 15.29
C GLY A 114 -6.46 -1.51 14.44
N THR A 115 -7.31 -0.67 15.01
CA THR A 115 -7.75 0.59 14.40
C THR A 115 -6.76 1.68 14.76
N ILE A 116 -6.12 2.28 13.76
CA ILE A 116 -5.11 3.33 13.95
C ILE A 116 -5.69 4.74 13.77
N TRP A 117 -6.88 4.84 13.18
CA TRP A 117 -7.59 6.10 13.00
C TRP A 117 -9.10 5.86 12.93
N GLY A 118 -9.88 6.77 13.54
CA GLY A 118 -11.34 6.72 13.49
C GLY A 118 -11.93 5.46 14.10
N SER A 119 -12.98 4.92 13.46
CA SER A 119 -13.66 3.70 13.92
C SER A 119 -13.76 2.65 12.82
N CYS A 120 -13.23 1.48 13.17
CA CYS A 120 -13.45 0.16 12.59
C CYS A 120 -13.79 -0.76 13.78
#